data_AF-A0A8T4AEA9-F1
#
_entry.id   AF-A0A8T4AEA9-F1
#
_cell.length_a   1.000
_cell.length_b   1.000
_cell.length_c   1.000
_cell.angle_alpha   90.00
_cell.angle_beta   90.00
_cell.angle_gamma   90.00
#
_symmetry.space_group_name_H-M   'P 1'
#
loop_
_entity.id
_entity.type
_entity.pdbx_description
1 polymer ?
#
loop_
_entity_poly.entity_id
_entity_poly.type
_entity_poly.pdbx_seq_one_letter_code
_entity_poly.pdbx_strand_id
1 'polypeptide(L)' 'WIKRLTRKTICFSKCEKMHDIVIGLLINKVEFGVDIYP' A
#
# COMPACT_ATOMS: atom_id res chain seq x y z
N TRP A 1 4.26 1.66 12.14
CA TRP A 1 3.07 2.18 11.45
C TRP A 1 2.77 1.43 10.15
N ILE A 2 3.77 1.18 9.29
CA ILE A 2 3.66 0.34 8.07
C ILE A 2 2.98 -1.02 8.32
N LYS A 3 3.42 -1.82 9.31
CA LYS A 3 2.75 -3.12 9.63
C LYS A 3 1.25 -2.99 9.96
N ARG A 4 0.82 -1.85 10.51
CA ARG A 4 -0.60 -1.58 10.83
C ARG A 4 -1.38 -1.19 9.57
N LEU A 5 -0.72 -0.53 8.63
CA LEU A 5 -1.21 -0.19 7.30
C LEU A 5 -1.36 -1.45 6.45
N THR A 6 -0.34 -2.30 6.40
CA THR A 6 -0.34 -3.61 5.74
C THR A 6 -1.51 -4.47 6.22
N ARG A 7 -1.78 -4.54 7.54
CA ARG A 7 -2.94 -5.28 8.06
C ARG A 7 -4.29 -4.70 7.63
N LYS A 8 -4.42 -3.37 7.54
CA LYS A 8 -5.66 -2.74 7.07
C LYS A 8 -5.90 -3.01 5.59
N THR A 9 -4.86 -2.95 4.79
CA THR A 9 -4.97 -3.23 3.36
C THR A 9 -5.23 -4.74 3.16
N ILE A 10 -4.64 -5.67 3.97
CA ILE A 10 -4.64 -7.12 3.64
C ILE A 10 -6.01 -7.74 3.81
N CYS A 11 -6.80 -7.13 4.70
CA CYS A 11 -8.21 -7.43 4.87
C CYS A 11 -9.09 -6.91 3.72
N PHE A 12 -8.57 -6.04 2.85
CA PHE A 12 -9.31 -5.43 1.74
C PHE A 12 -9.19 -6.22 0.42
N SER A 13 -8.17 -7.06 0.25
CA SER A 13 -7.96 -7.82 -0.98
C SER A 13 -7.59 -9.28 -0.70
N LYS A 14 -8.32 -10.23 -1.32
CA LYS A 14 -8.02 -11.66 -1.29
C LYS A 14 -6.70 -12.04 -1.98
N CYS A 15 -6.06 -11.10 -2.68
CA CYS A 15 -4.83 -11.33 -3.42
C CYS A 15 -3.63 -10.66 -2.76
N GLU A 16 -2.74 -11.45 -2.16
CA GLU A 16 -1.49 -10.99 -1.53
C GLU A 16 -0.59 -10.17 -2.49
N LYS A 17 -0.66 -10.43 -3.79
CA LYS A 17 0.09 -9.67 -4.81
C LYS A 17 -0.41 -8.24 -4.99
N MET A 18 -1.74 -8.03 -5.04
CA MET A 18 -2.34 -6.69 -5.07
C MET A 18 -1.96 -5.91 -3.81
N HIS A 19 -1.76 -6.66 -2.74
CA HIS A 19 -1.45 -6.18 -1.43
C HIS A 19 -0.09 -5.49 -1.34
N ASP A 20 0.93 -6.19 -1.82
CA ASP A 20 2.30 -5.67 -1.88
C ASP A 20 2.38 -4.41 -2.76
N ILE A 21 1.64 -4.41 -3.88
CA ILE A 21 1.56 -3.27 -4.81
C ILE A 21 0.95 -2.04 -4.13
N VAL A 22 -0.20 -2.18 -3.45
CA VAL A 22 -0.87 -1.05 -2.78
C VAL A 22 -0.03 -0.53 -1.60
N ILE A 23 0.69 -1.41 -0.89
CA ILE A 23 1.62 -0.98 0.16
C ILE A 23 2.77 -0.17 -0.42
N GLY A 24 3.39 -0.65 -1.51
CA GLY A 24 4.45 0.08 -2.22
C GLY A 24 3.99 1.45 -2.70
N LEU A 25 2.80 1.53 -3.30
CA LEU A 25 2.18 2.79 -3.72
C LEU A 25 1.97 3.75 -2.55
N LEU A 26 1.45 3.24 -1.44
CA LEU A 26 1.15 4.06 -0.27
C LEU A 26 2.42 4.56 0.42
N ILE A 27 3.51 3.77 0.44
CA ILE A 27 4.82 4.20 0.91
C ILE A 27 5.38 5.30 -0.01
N ASN A 28 5.31 5.12 -1.33
CA ASN A 28 5.73 6.14 -2.28
C ASN A 28 4.98 7.46 -2.11
N LYS A 29 3.67 7.39 -1.86
CA LYS A 29 2.86 8.58 -1.59
C LYS A 29 3.23 9.26 -0.27
N VAL A 30 3.45 8.51 0.80
CA VAL A 30 3.69 9.09 2.14
C VAL A 30 5.13 9.59 2.31
N GLU A 31 6.11 8.80 1.90
CA GLU A 31 7.52 9.10 2.11
C GLU A 31 8.07 10.02 1.02
N PHE A 32 7.61 9.87 -0.22
CA PHE A 32 8.15 10.58 -1.37
C PHE A 32 7.17 11.59 -1.98
N GLY A 33 5.90 11.61 -1.56
CA GLY A 33 4.88 12.47 -2.17
C GLY A 33 4.57 12.10 -3.63
N VAL A 34 5.05 10.93 -4.10
CA VAL A 34 4.93 10.50 -5.49
C VAL A 34 3.65 9.69 -5.62
N ASP A 35 2.64 10.30 -6.21
CA ASP A 35 1.45 9.60 -6.68
C ASP A 35 1.73 9.12 -8.11
N ILE A 36 1.80 7.80 -8.29
CA ILE A 36 2.15 7.17 -9.58
C ILE A 36 0.91 7.01 -10.47
N TYR A 37 -0.23 7.59 -10.08
CA TYR A 37 -1.47 7.57 -10.83
C TYR A 37 -1.85 9.01 -11.21
N PRO A 38 -2.17 9.30 -12.50
CA PRO A 38 -2.73 10.60 -12.89
C PRO A 38 -4.17 10.79 -12.41
#